data_AF-K0F7Y0-F1
#
_entry.id   AF-K0F7Y0-F1
#
_cell.length_a   1.000
_cell.length_b   1.000
_cell.length_c   1.000
_cell.angle_alpha   90.00
_cell.angle_beta   90.00
_cell.angle_gamma   90.00
#
_symmetry.space_group_name_H-M   'P 1'
#
loop_
_entity.id
_entity.type
_entity.pdbx_description
1 polymer ?
#
loop_
_entity_poly.entity_id
_entity_poly.type
_entity_poly.pdbx_seq_one_letter_code
_entity_poly.pdbx_strand_id
1 'polypeptide(L)'
;MADAYRQALDGGERVVAVWCEIPSGQSFTDNHSSTMSWVLVETEDNLPAARREPAMRAMSEAWNTVTGAGPNDLMLALVDTSLFARYLQLNRDRIRPAARPLFLLRTLTHLAISRIAQGRFAIPANHLRS
;
A
#
# COMPACT_ATOMS: atom_id res chain seq x y z
N MET A 1 -7.53 -7.83 6.67
CA MET A 1 -6.14 -7.52 6.26
C MET A 1 -5.21 -7.31 7.46
N ALA A 2 -5.33 -6.23 8.24
CA ALA A 2 -4.43 -5.99 9.38
C ALA A 2 -4.45 -7.13 10.43
N ASP A 3 -5.61 -7.75 10.66
CA ASP A 3 -5.71 -8.91 11.57
C ASP A 3 -5.03 -10.15 11.01
N ALA A 4 -5.22 -10.43 9.72
CA ALA A 4 -4.53 -11.52 9.02
C ALA A 4 -3.01 -11.33 9.02
N TYR A 5 -2.54 -10.09 8.83
CA TYR A 5 -1.13 -9.74 8.98
C TYR A 5 -0.63 -10.07 10.40
N ARG A 6 -1.32 -9.57 11.43
CA ARG A 6 -0.92 -9.77 12.83
C ARG A 6 -0.89 -11.24 13.21
N GLN A 7 -1.89 -12.00 12.79
CA GLN A 7 -1.97 -13.44 13.05
C GLN A 7 -0.90 -14.24 12.32
N ALA A 8 -0.58 -13.89 11.08
CA ALA A 8 0.35 -14.67 10.26
C ALA A 8 1.82 -14.30 10.46
N LEU A 9 2.11 -13.04 10.80
CA LEU A 9 3.48 -12.52 10.86
C LEU A 9 3.93 -12.14 12.28
N ASP A 10 3.04 -12.27 13.27
CA ASP A 10 3.35 -12.43 14.69
C ASP A 10 4.30 -11.37 15.28
N GLY A 11 4.05 -10.10 14.93
CA GLY A 11 4.88 -8.97 15.38
C GLY A 11 4.31 -8.17 16.54
N GLY A 12 3.01 -8.27 16.84
CA GLY A 12 2.33 -7.37 17.79
C GLY A 12 2.36 -5.88 17.41
N GLU A 13 3.05 -5.52 16.33
CA GLU A 13 3.26 -4.15 15.91
C GLU A 13 1.97 -3.53 15.37
N ARG A 14 1.90 -2.21 15.53
CA ARG A 14 0.78 -1.41 15.05
C ARG A 14 0.83 -1.32 13.53
N VAL A 15 -0.07 -2.04 12.87
CA VAL A 15 -0.24 -1.95 11.40
C VAL A 15 -0.81 -0.58 11.02
N VAL A 16 -0.13 0.11 10.12
CA VAL A 16 -0.63 1.34 9.48
C VAL A 16 -0.96 1.04 8.02
N ALA A 17 -2.23 1.17 7.66
CA ALA A 17 -2.67 1.05 6.27
C ALA A 17 -2.83 2.44 5.65
N VAL A 18 -2.10 2.70 4.57
CA VAL A 18 -2.22 3.93 3.76
C VAL A 18 -2.84 3.57 2.43
N TRP A 19 -3.99 4.16 2.12
CA TRP A 19 -4.69 3.99 0.86
C TRP A 19 -4.14 4.97 -0.18
N CYS A 20 -3.58 4.47 -1.26
CA CYS A 20 -3.17 5.29 -2.40
C CYS A 20 -4.25 5.21 -3.47
N GLU A 21 -4.96 6.32 -3.71
CA GLU A 21 -6.08 6.34 -4.65
C GLU A 21 -5.59 6.73 -6.04
N ILE A 22 -5.74 5.80 -6.98
CA ILE A 22 -5.45 6.05 -8.38
C ILE A 22 -6.75 6.51 -9.07
N PRO A 23 -6.79 7.73 -9.64
CA PRO A 23 -7.93 8.18 -10.42
C PRO A 23 -8.25 7.25 -11.59
N SER A 24 -9.52 7.19 -11.97
CA SER A 24 -9.96 6.44 -13.15
C SER A 24 -9.20 6.88 -14.41
N GLY A 25 -8.84 5.91 -15.26
CA GLY A 25 -8.05 6.14 -16.47
C GLY A 25 -6.53 6.31 -16.25
N GLN A 26 -6.02 6.05 -15.05
CA GLN A 26 -4.58 6.14 -14.73
C GLN A 26 -3.93 4.83 -14.29
N SER A 27 -4.71 3.75 -14.27
CA SER A 27 -4.22 2.38 -14.06
C SER A 27 -4.81 1.47 -15.12
N PHE A 28 -3.99 0.55 -15.65
CA PHE A 28 -4.38 -0.35 -16.73
C PHE A 28 -3.93 -1.79 -16.46
N THR A 29 -4.79 -2.74 -16.81
CA THR A 29 -4.50 -4.19 -16.81
C THR A 29 -5.04 -4.74 -18.12
N ASP A 30 -4.25 -5.53 -18.83
CA ASP A 30 -4.61 -6.11 -20.14
C ASP A 30 -5.15 -5.09 -21.15
N ASN A 31 -4.55 -3.89 -21.21
CA ASN A 31 -4.98 -2.75 -22.05
C ASN A 31 -6.37 -2.17 -21.73
N HIS A 32 -6.97 -2.56 -20.61
CA HIS A 32 -8.22 -1.99 -20.11
C HIS A 32 -7.98 -1.19 -18.82
N SER A 33 -8.90 -0.30 -18.46
CA SER A 33 -8.85 0.39 -17.17
C SER A 33 -8.84 -0.66 -16.06
N SER A 34 -7.87 -0.57 -15.16
CA SER A 34 -7.68 -1.58 -14.11
C SER A 34 -8.73 -1.48 -13.02
N THR A 35 -9.30 -2.62 -12.64
CA THR A 35 -10.06 -2.80 -11.39
C THR A 35 -9.20 -3.39 -10.27
N MET A 36 -7.94 -3.72 -10.56
CA MET A 36 -7.05 -4.43 -9.65
C MET A 36 -6.56 -3.53 -8.53
N SER A 37 -6.60 -4.04 -7.31
CA SER A 37 -5.96 -3.42 -6.15
C SER A 37 -4.53 -3.93 -6.00
N TRP A 38 -3.60 -3.01 -5.77
CA TRP A 38 -2.22 -3.35 -5.40
C TRP A 38 -2.01 -3.12 -3.93
N VAL A 39 -1.53 -4.14 -3.23
CA VAL A 39 -1.19 -4.04 -1.82
C VAL A 39 0.27 -4.44 -1.60
N LEU A 40 1.06 -3.46 -1.16
CA LEU A 40 2.41 -3.68 -0.67
C LEU A 40 2.37 -3.78 0.84
N VAL A 41 2.95 -4.86 1.37
CA VAL A 41 3.04 -5.14 2.80
C VAL A 41 4.51 -5.23 3.16
N GLU A 42 4.95 -4.35 4.04
CA GLU A 42 6.30 -4.41 4.59
C GLU A 42 6.41 -5.57 5.60
N THR A 43 7.47 -6.36 5.48
CA THR A 43 7.82 -7.46 6.39
C THR A 43 9.30 -7.44 6.70
N GLU A 44 9.71 -8.17 7.75
CA GLU A 44 11.13 -8.40 8.01
C GLU A 44 11.89 -8.93 6.79
N ASP A 45 13.15 -8.54 6.68
CA ASP A 45 14.04 -8.97 5.60
C ASP A 45 14.22 -10.49 5.62
N ASN A 46 14.18 -11.11 4.43
CA ASN A 46 14.31 -12.55 4.25
C ASN A 46 13.27 -13.39 5.02
N LEU A 47 12.03 -12.90 5.16
CA LEU A 47 10.92 -13.67 5.73
C LEU A 47 10.88 -15.09 5.12
N PRO A 48 10.99 -16.17 5.94
CA PRO A 48 11.03 -17.53 5.42
C PRO A 48 9.78 -17.86 4.59
N ALA A 49 9.95 -18.59 3.49
CA ALA A 49 8.85 -18.97 2.59
C ALA A 49 7.70 -19.67 3.33
N ALA A 50 8.03 -20.51 4.31
CA ALA A 50 7.07 -21.21 5.18
C ALA A 50 6.16 -20.28 5.99
N ARG A 51 6.55 -19.02 6.22
CA ARG A 51 5.70 -17.97 6.82
C ARG A 51 5.10 -17.04 5.77
N ARG A 52 5.88 -16.71 4.73
CA ARG A 52 5.48 -15.79 3.66
C ARG A 52 4.26 -16.28 2.89
N GLU A 53 4.25 -17.52 2.43
CA GLU A 53 3.12 -18.03 1.62
C GLU A 53 1.80 -18.13 2.41
N PRO A 54 1.77 -18.70 3.63
CA PRO A 54 0.55 -18.70 4.44
C PRO A 54 0.06 -17.28 4.73
N ALA A 55 0.97 -16.34 5.03
CA ALA A 55 0.61 -14.94 5.25
C ALA A 55 -0.02 -14.29 4.01
N MET A 56 0.55 -14.53 2.82
CA MET A 56 -0.01 -14.07 1.55
C MET A 56 -1.41 -14.61 1.31
N ARG A 57 -1.63 -15.92 1.52
CA ARG A 57 -2.95 -16.55 1.35
C ARG A 57 -3.97 -15.96 2.32
N ALA A 58 -3.64 -15.91 3.61
CA ALA A 58 -4.55 -15.37 4.63
C ALA A 58 -4.92 -13.91 4.37
N MET A 59 -3.96 -13.09 3.94
CA MET A 59 -4.22 -11.68 3.57
C MET A 59 -5.07 -11.56 2.31
N SER A 60 -4.81 -12.37 1.28
CA SER A 60 -5.61 -12.41 0.05
C SER A 60 -7.05 -12.85 0.31
N GLU A 61 -7.25 -13.91 1.09
CA GLU A 61 -8.59 -14.37 1.50
C GLU A 61 -9.33 -13.31 2.31
N ALA A 62 -8.64 -12.66 3.26
CA ALA A 62 -9.23 -11.58 4.03
C ALA A 62 -9.60 -10.36 3.16
N TRP A 63 -8.83 -10.08 2.11
CA TRP A 63 -9.15 -9.02 1.15
C TRP A 63 -10.38 -9.38 0.32
N ASN A 64 -10.41 -10.58 -0.27
CA ASN A 64 -11.50 -11.04 -1.13
C ASN A 64 -12.81 -11.18 -0.36
N THR A 65 -12.74 -11.62 0.90
CA THR A 65 -13.92 -11.71 1.78
C THR A 65 -14.58 -10.35 2.00
N VAL A 66 -13.80 -9.28 2.16
CA VAL A 66 -14.32 -7.93 2.45
C VAL A 66 -14.76 -7.22 1.17
N THR A 67 -14.02 -7.39 0.08
CA THR A 67 -14.25 -6.64 -1.16
C THR A 67 -15.13 -7.36 -2.16
N GLY A 68 -15.32 -8.68 -2.02
CA GLY A 68 -15.91 -9.53 -3.06
C GLY A 68 -15.04 -9.64 -4.32
N ALA A 69 -13.80 -9.13 -4.29
CA ALA A 69 -12.88 -9.15 -5.41
C ALA A 69 -12.46 -10.58 -5.75
N GLY A 70 -12.32 -10.87 -7.05
CA GLY A 70 -11.83 -12.16 -7.51
C GLY A 70 -10.33 -12.33 -7.21
N PRO A 71 -9.80 -13.56 -7.31
CA PRO A 71 -8.37 -13.82 -7.10
C PRO A 71 -7.45 -13.08 -8.07
N ASN A 72 -7.98 -12.60 -9.21
CA ASN A 72 -7.24 -11.83 -10.21
C ASN A 72 -7.35 -10.31 -10.04
N ASP A 73 -8.13 -9.84 -9.07
CA ASP A 73 -8.37 -8.41 -8.80
C ASP A 73 -7.48 -7.87 -7.67
N LEU A 74 -6.55 -8.68 -7.16
CA LEU A 74 -5.60 -8.31 -6.12
C LEU A 74 -4.19 -8.73 -6.53
N MET A 75 -3.26 -7.78 -6.52
CA MET A 75 -1.84 -8.09 -6.45
C MET A 75 -1.29 -7.74 -5.08
N LEU A 76 -0.91 -8.77 -4.33
CA LEU A 76 -0.35 -8.67 -2.99
C LEU A 76 1.14 -8.99 -3.02
N ALA A 77 1.97 -8.09 -2.49
CA ALA A 77 3.40 -8.30 -2.34
C ALA A 77 3.81 -8.13 -0.86
N LEU A 78 4.49 -9.14 -0.31
CA LEU A 78 5.20 -9.04 0.97
C LEU A 78 6.65 -8.68 0.65
N VAL A 79 7.06 -7.50 1.08
CA VAL A 79 8.33 -6.89 0.70
C VAL A 79 9.18 -6.69 1.93
N ASP A 80 10.42 -7.16 1.84
CA ASP A 80 11.48 -6.92 2.81
C ASP A 80 11.59 -5.42 3.15
N THR A 81 11.68 -5.09 4.44
CA THR A 81 11.84 -3.73 4.97
C THR A 81 12.92 -2.95 4.25
N SER A 82 14.09 -3.54 3.97
CA SER A 82 15.17 -2.86 3.25
C SER A 82 14.79 -2.50 1.81
N LEU A 83 14.08 -3.39 1.12
CA LEU A 83 13.60 -3.15 -0.25
C LEU A 83 12.44 -2.14 -0.26
N PHE A 84 11.56 -2.19 0.73
CA PHE A 84 10.46 -1.23 0.90
C PHE A 84 11.00 0.18 1.17
N ALA A 85 11.97 0.33 2.07
CA ALA A 85 12.65 1.60 2.34
C ALA A 85 13.33 2.15 1.07
N ARG A 86 14.00 1.29 0.31
CA ARG A 86 14.60 1.66 -0.98
C ARG A 86 13.56 2.11 -1.99
N TYR A 87 12.43 1.41 -2.10
CA TYR A 87 11.33 1.81 -2.97
C TYR A 87 10.79 3.20 -2.61
N LEU A 88 10.56 3.48 -1.32
CA LEU A 88 10.11 4.81 -0.87
C LEU A 88 11.16 5.88 -1.15
N GLN A 89 12.45 5.59 -0.94
CA GLN A 89 13.53 6.49 -1.27
C GLN A 89 13.56 6.83 -2.77
N LEU A 90 13.46 5.83 -3.64
CA LEU A 90 13.44 6.02 -5.09
C LEU A 90 12.24 6.87 -5.54
N ASN A 91 11.07 6.69 -4.92
CA ASN A 91 9.91 7.54 -5.19
C ASN A 91 10.15 8.98 -4.75
N ARG A 92 10.77 9.19 -3.58
CA ARG A 92 11.16 10.53 -3.11
C ARG A 92 12.20 11.18 -4.01
N ASP A 93 13.11 10.40 -4.60
CA ASP A 93 14.17 10.92 -5.46
C ASP A 93 13.68 11.43 -6.81
N ARG A 94 12.47 11.02 -7.25
CA ARG A 94 11.78 11.62 -8.39
C ARG A 94 11.34 13.07 -8.14
N ILE A 95 11.32 13.50 -6.88
CA ILE A 95 10.92 14.85 -6.48
C ILE A 95 12.17 15.73 -6.34
N ARG A 96 12.14 16.88 -7.02
CA ARG A 96 13.20 17.90 -6.94
C ARG A 96 13.51 18.22 -5.47
N PRO A 97 14.78 18.25 -5.04
CA PRO A 97 15.15 18.44 -3.63
C PRO A 97 14.47 19.64 -2.97
N ALA A 98 14.39 20.78 -3.67
CA ALA A 98 13.74 21.99 -3.18
C ALA A 98 12.21 21.85 -2.96
N ALA A 99 11.54 20.92 -3.65
CA ALA A 99 10.11 20.67 -3.52
C ALA A 99 9.75 19.60 -2.47
N ARG A 100 10.75 18.83 -1.98
CA ARG A 100 10.52 17.72 -1.04
C ARG A 100 9.84 18.15 0.27
N PRO A 101 10.21 19.27 0.92
CA PRO A 101 9.55 19.69 2.16
C PRO A 101 8.06 19.99 1.94
N LEU A 102 7.73 20.68 0.84
CA LEU A 102 6.35 21.00 0.49
C LEU A 102 5.55 19.74 0.16
N PHE A 103 6.14 18.79 -0.57
CA PHE A 103 5.53 17.49 -0.84
C PHE A 103 5.23 16.76 0.48
N LEU A 104 6.21 16.64 1.37
CA LEU A 104 6.04 15.95 2.65
C LEU A 104 4.93 16.59 3.49
N LEU A 105 4.92 17.93 3.60
CA LEU A 105 3.88 18.65 4.33
C LEU A 105 2.49 18.36 3.74
N ARG A 106 2.35 18.39 2.42
CA ARG A 106 1.08 18.08 1.73
C ARG A 106 0.65 16.64 1.99
N THR A 107 1.55 15.67 1.89
CA THR A 107 1.27 14.26 2.17
C THR A 107 0.78 14.08 3.60
N LEU A 108 1.47 14.64 4.59
CA LEU A 108 1.07 14.57 6.00
C LEU A 108 -0.28 15.25 6.26
N THR A 109 -0.51 16.40 5.62
CA THR A 109 -1.78 17.12 5.71
C THR A 109 -2.93 16.29 5.15
N HIS A 110 -2.74 15.66 3.98
CA HIS A 110 -3.75 14.77 3.40
C HIS A 110 -4.03 13.56 4.27
N LEU A 111 -2.99 12.91 4.80
CA LEU A 111 -3.13 11.77 5.71
C LEU A 111 -3.91 12.15 6.98
N ALA A 112 -3.63 13.32 7.56
CA ALA A 112 -4.33 13.81 8.75
C ALA A 112 -5.80 14.12 8.43
N ILE A 113 -6.07 14.87 7.36
CA ILE A 113 -7.42 15.23 6.94
C ILE A 113 -8.22 13.97 6.60
N SER A 114 -7.67 13.03 5.83
CA SER A 114 -8.36 11.79 5.47
C SER A 114 -8.66 10.96 6.71
N ARG A 115 -7.74 10.91 7.68
CA ARG A 115 -7.94 10.14 8.91
C ARG A 115 -9.05 10.71 9.77
N ILE A 116 -9.20 12.03 9.80
CA ILE A 116 -10.26 12.73 10.53
C ILE A 116 -11.59 12.59 9.78
N ALA A 117 -11.61 12.86 8.48
CA ALA A 117 -12.84 12.94 7.69
C ALA A 117 -13.40 11.57 7.28
N GLN A 118 -12.54 10.57 7.03
CA GLN A 118 -12.91 9.26 6.46
C GLN A 118 -12.54 8.08 7.37
N GLY A 119 -11.89 8.33 8.51
CA GLY A 119 -11.45 7.27 9.42
C GLY A 119 -10.24 6.46 8.94
N ARG A 120 -9.67 6.76 7.76
CA ARG A 120 -8.52 6.05 7.17
C ARG A 120 -7.44 7.00 6.68
N PHE A 121 -6.20 6.52 6.64
CA PHE A 121 -5.10 7.24 6.01
C PHE A 121 -5.18 7.05 4.49
N ALA A 122 -5.29 8.14 3.74
CA ALA A 122 -5.41 8.10 2.30
C ALA A 122 -4.64 9.25 1.65
N ILE A 123 -4.04 8.98 0.49
CA ILE A 123 -3.34 9.95 -0.34
C ILE A 123 -3.73 9.72 -1.81
N PRO A 124 -3.91 10.79 -2.61
CA PRO A 124 -4.09 10.64 -4.05
C PRO A 124 -2.75 10.26 -4.71
N ALA A 125 -2.78 9.29 -5.63
CA ALA A 125 -1.60 8.85 -6.37
C ALA A 125 -1.03 9.95 -7.28
N ASN A 126 -1.90 10.83 -7.78
CA ASN A 126 -1.52 11.96 -8.61
C ASN A 126 -1.77 13.29 -7.92
N HIS A 127 -0.71 14.09 -7.84
CA HIS A 127 -0.83 15.51 -7.57
C HIS A 127 -1.22 16.19 -8.88
N LEU A 128 -2.32 16.94 -8.87
CA LEU A 128 -2.62 17.92 -9.91
C LEU A 128 -1.31 18.67 -10.20
N ARG A 129 -0.83 18.58 -11.44
CA ARG A 129 0.31 19.39 -11.91
C ARG A 129 -0.08 20.85 -11.63
N SER A 130 0.60 21.45 -10.66
CA SER A 130 0.60 22.90 -10.45
C SER A 130 1.28 23.57 -11.63
#